data_AF-A0A9E5EW20-F1
#
_entry.id   AF-A0A9E5EW20-F1
#
_cell.length_a   1.000
_cell.length_b   1.000
_cell.length_c   1.000
_cell.angle_alpha   90.00
_cell.angle_beta   90.00
_cell.angle_gamma   90.00
#
_symmetry.space_group_name_H-M   'P 1'
#
loop_
_entity.id
_entity.type
_entity.pdbx_description
1 polymer ?
#
loop_
_entity_poly.entity_id
_entity_poly.type
_entity_poly.pdbx_seq_one_letter_code
_entity_poly.pdbx_strand_id
1 'polypeptide(L)' 'GNINMQPFETNEKIDDITRPGYKVAVVQQKATMCDLCESVDGQPSCVYACPHDAAHRMSGAELIKKVESVKN' A
#
# COMPACT_ATOMS: atom_id res chain seq x y z
N GLY A 1 5.31 2.07 6.01
CA GLY A 1 3.89 1.75 5.77
C GLY A 1 3.64 0.31 6.17
N ASN A 2 2.39 -0.03 6.49
CA ASN A 2 2.07 -1.40 6.90
C ASN A 2 2.02 -2.31 5.66
N ILE A 3 2.54 -3.53 5.82
CA ILE A 3 2.42 -4.59 4.80
C ILE A 3 1.11 -5.31 5.06
N ASN A 4 0.28 -5.44 4.02
CA ASN A 4 -0.97 -6.17 4.07
C ASN A 4 -0.96 -7.32 3.05
N MET A 5 -1.48 -8.47 3.46
CA MET A 5 -1.67 -9.63 2.58
C MET A 5 -3.06 -9.53 1.94
N GLN A 6 -3.10 -9.28 0.63
CA GLN A 6 -4.35 -9.18 -0.13
C GLN A 6 -4.55 -10.45 -0.94
N PRO A 7 -5.73 -11.10 -0.86
CA PRO A 7 -6.05 -12.25 -1.69
C PRO A 7 -6.17 -11.84 -3.16
N PHE A 8 -5.80 -12.74 -4.06
CA PHE A 8 -6.13 -12.65 -5.48
C PHE A 8 -6.40 -14.04 -6.05
N GLU A 9 -7.29 -14.12 -7.03
CA GLU A 9 -7.61 -15.36 -7.72
C GLU A 9 -6.55 -15.65 -8.79
N THR A 10 -6.11 -16.91 -8.88
CA THR A 10 -5.14 -17.33 -9.90
C THR A 10 -5.81 -17.92 -11.14
N ASN A 11 -7.15 -18.01 -11.17
CA ASN A 11 -7.95 -18.81 -12.10
C ASN A 11 -7.60 -20.31 -12.11
N GLU A 12 -6.74 -20.78 -11.20
CA GLU A 12 -6.41 -22.19 -11.05
C GLU A 12 -7.44 -22.90 -10.18
N LYS A 13 -7.68 -24.18 -10.50
CA LYS A 13 -8.53 -25.07 -9.70
C LYS A 13 -7.76 -26.33 -9.36
N ILE A 14 -7.74 -26.70 -8.10
CA ILE A 14 -7.14 -27.93 -7.60
C ILE A 14 -8.23 -28.92 -7.16
N ASP A 15 -7.90 -30.20 -7.11
CA ASP A 15 -8.84 -31.21 -6.60
C ASP A 15 -9.07 -31.00 -5.09
N ASP A 16 -10.32 -31.10 -4.68
CA ASP A 16 -10.71 -31.00 -3.28
C ASP A 16 -10.35 -32.29 -2.55
N ILE A 17 -9.33 -32.22 -1.70
CA ILE A 17 -8.87 -33.36 -0.89
C ILE A 17 -9.94 -33.86 0.10
N THR A 18 -10.92 -33.01 0.43
CA THR A 18 -12.02 -33.34 1.34
C THR A 18 -13.24 -33.89 0.60
N ARG A 19 -13.33 -33.64 -0.72
CA ARG A 19 -14.47 -34.04 -1.57
C ARG A 19 -13.98 -34.58 -2.92
N PRO A 20 -13.68 -35.90 -3.00
CA PRO A 20 -13.23 -36.51 -4.24
C PRO A 20 -14.19 -36.25 -5.42
N GLY A 21 -13.63 -35.85 -6.57
CA GLY A 21 -14.39 -35.51 -7.77
C GLY A 21 -14.84 -34.03 -7.86
N TYR A 22 -14.58 -33.23 -6.82
CA TYR A 22 -14.81 -31.79 -6.83
C TYR A 22 -13.50 -31.02 -6.98
N LYS A 23 -13.57 -29.83 -7.58
CA LYS A 23 -12.44 -28.90 -7.67
C LYS A 23 -12.74 -27.61 -6.91
N VAL A 24 -11.73 -27.08 -6.23
CA VAL A 24 -11.78 -25.80 -5.51
C VAL A 24 -10.86 -24.78 -6.15
N ALA A 25 -11.25 -23.51 -6.08
CA ALA A 25 -10.44 -22.41 -6.60
C ALA A 25 -9.21 -22.16 -5.71
N VAL A 26 -8.07 -21.87 -6.33
CA VAL A 26 -6.86 -21.45 -5.63
C VAL A 26 -6.92 -19.94 -5.40
N VAL A 27 -6.77 -19.54 -4.12
CA VAL A 27 -6.59 -18.15 -3.72
C VAL A 27 -5.17 -17.99 -3.21
N GLN A 28 -4.38 -17.13 -3.86
CA GLN A 28 -3.05 -16.75 -3.40
C GLN A 28 -3.09 -15.42 -2.66
N GLN A 29 -2.04 -15.14 -1.88
CA GLN A 29 -1.90 -13.90 -1.13
C GLN A 29 -0.74 -13.08 -1.70
N LYS A 30 -0.98 -11.80 -1.98
CA LYS A 30 0.05 -10.85 -2.40
C LYS A 30 0.35 -9.88 -1.27
N ALA A 31 1.64 -9.75 -0.93
CA ALA A 31 2.09 -8.68 -0.05
C ALA A 31 1.94 -7.35 -0.77
N THR A 32 1.21 -6.43 -0.15
CA THR A 32 0.95 -5.07 -0.65
C THR A 32 1.37 -4.07 0.41
N MET A 33 1.93 -2.94 -0.03
CA MET A 33 2.29 -1.83 0.84
C MET A 33 2.07 -0.51 0.09
N CYS A 34 2.01 0.58 0.85
CA CYS A 34 2.00 1.92 0.26
C CYS A 34 3.29 2.15 -0.54
N ASP A 35 3.14 2.44 -1.83
CA ASP A 35 4.20 2.78 -2.79
C ASP A 35 4.42 4.30 -2.89
N LEU A 36 3.75 5.07 -2.04
CA LEU A 36 3.73 6.53 -2.07
C LEU A 36 3.14 7.12 -3.37
N CYS A 37 2.15 6.43 -3.95
CA CYS A 37 1.47 6.82 -5.18
C CYS A 37 2.41 6.90 -6.38
N GLU A 38 3.35 5.95 -6.51
CA GLU A 38 4.39 5.95 -7.55
C GLU A 38 3.83 6.06 -8.98
N SER A 39 2.67 5.45 -9.23
CA SER A 39 2.00 5.45 -10.54
C SER A 39 1.11 6.66 -10.82
N VAL A 40 0.98 7.59 -9.87
CA VAL A 40 0.12 8.77 -9.99
C VAL A 40 1.00 10.02 -10.05
N ASP A 41 0.85 10.80 -11.12
CA ASP A 41 1.54 12.09 -11.25
C ASP A 41 1.06 13.08 -10.19
N GLY A 42 1.99 13.87 -9.65
CA GLY A 42 1.70 14.92 -8.66
C GLY A 42 2.05 14.52 -7.22
N GLN A 43 1.17 14.85 -6.28
CA GLN A 43 1.39 14.58 -4.85
C GLN A 43 0.64 13.33 -4.39
N PRO A 44 1.14 12.60 -3.37
CA PRO A 44 0.43 11.46 -2.83
C PRO A 44 -1.01 11.80 -2.41
N SER A 45 -1.96 10.94 -2.76
CA SER A 45 -3.39 11.21 -2.53
C SER A 45 -3.72 11.48 -1.07
N CYS A 46 -3.04 10.82 -0.13
CA CYS A 46 -3.24 11.05 1.31
C CYS A 46 -2.72 12.41 1.80
N VAL A 47 -1.73 12.99 1.12
CA VAL A 47 -1.25 14.36 1.38
C VAL A 47 -2.27 15.36 0.84
N TYR A 48 -2.70 15.19 -0.42
CA TYR A 48 -3.73 16.04 -1.04
C TYR A 48 -5.04 16.07 -0.25
N ALA A 49 -5.52 14.89 0.16
CA ALA A 49 -6.82 14.76 0.80
C ALA A 49 -6.82 15.15 2.29
N CYS A 50 -5.66 15.45 2.90
CA CYS A 50 -5.58 15.68 4.33
C CYS A 50 -6.25 17.02 4.73
N PRO A 51 -7.36 17.01 5.48
CA PRO A 51 -8.08 18.25 5.82
C PRO A 51 -7.48 18.98 7.02
N HIS A 52 -6.52 18.37 7.71
CA HIS A 52 -5.98 18.84 8.98
C HIS A 52 -4.50 19.26 8.88
N ASP A 53 -3.94 19.32 7.67
CA ASP A 53 -2.52 19.61 7.43
C ASP A 53 -1.56 18.69 8.23
N ALA A 54 -1.94 17.42 8.39
CA ALA A 54 -1.18 16.45 9.18
C ALA A 54 -0.24 15.58 8.31
N ALA A 55 -0.58 15.38 7.04
CA ALA A 55 0.21 14.57 6.11
C ALA A 55 1.00 15.50 5.18
N HIS A 56 2.32 15.35 5.18
CA HIS A 56 3.20 16.12 4.29
C HIS A 56 4.14 15.18 3.55
N ARG A 57 4.44 15.51 2.29
CA ARG A 57 5.56 14.94 1.55
C ARG A 57 6.63 16.01 1.40
N MET A 58 7.85 15.70 1.83
CA MET A 58 9.00 16.59 1.72
C MET A 58 10.27 15.78 1.47
N SER A 59 11.24 16.42 0.82
CA SER A 59 12.62 15.95 0.71
C SER A 59 13.34 16.10 2.06
N GLY A 60 14.50 15.45 2.17
CA GLY A 60 15.34 15.58 3.36
C GLY A 60 15.82 17.01 3.62
N ALA A 61 16.17 17.76 2.57
CA ALA A 61 16.62 19.15 2.69
C ALA A 61 15.51 20.08 3.20
N GLU A 62 14.28 19.90 2.70
CA GLU A 62 13.11 20.64 3.17
C GLU A 62 12.82 20.34 4.65
N LEU A 63 12.94 19.07 5.05
CA LEU A 63 12.79 18.67 6.44
C LEU A 63 13.83 19.33 7.34
N ILE A 64 15.11 19.30 6.96
CA ILE A 64 16.21 19.93 7.72
C ILE A 64 15.92 21.42 7.91
N LYS A 65 15.61 22.13 6.83
CA LYS A 65 15.28 23.56 6.88
C LYS A 65 14.10 23.85 7.81
N LYS A 66 13.04 23.02 7.77
CA LYS A 66 11.87 23.18 8.64
C LYS A 66 12.24 22.98 10.11
N VAL A 67 13.02 21.95 10.44
CA VAL A 67 13.44 21.67 11.82
C VAL A 67 14.37 22.74 12.38
N GLU A 68 15.33 23.23 11.58
CA GLU A 68 16.23 24.32 11.98
C GLU A 68 15.48 25.63 12.21
N SER A 69 14.46 25.92 11.39
CA SER A 69 13.65 27.12 11.55
C SER A 69 12.81 27.17 12.83
N VAL A 70 12.57 26.02 13.46
CA VAL A 70 11.84 25.90 14.75
C VAL A 70 12.76 26.06 15.96
N LYS A 71 14.09 25.96 15.77
CA LYS A 71 15.08 26.06 16.86
C LYS A 71 15.46 27.50 17.22
N ASN A 72 15.10 28.47 16.37
CA ASN A 72 15.35 29.90 16.55
C ASN A 72 14.04 30.61 16.91
#